data_AF-A0A927TJP9-F1
#
_entry.id   AF-A0A927TJP9-F1
#
_cell.length_a   1.000
_cell.length_b   1.000
_cell.length_c   1.000
_cell.angle_alpha   90.00
_cell.angle_beta   90.00
_cell.angle_gamma   90.00
#
_symmetry.space_group_name_H-M   'P 1'
#
loop_
_entity.id
_entity.type
_entity.pdbx_description
1 polymer ?
#
loop_
_entity_poly.entity_id
_entity_poly.type
_entity_poly.pdbx_seq_one_letter_code
_entity_poly.pdbx_strand_id
1 'polypeptide(L)'
;MKKMNKKGFTIVELVIVIAVIAILASVLIPTFSGIIEKAKASNALSTAKNAYTSLLIADDDADISVADKVDYYVLIDGYYFSIDDGKLEDLGKTDPAGVTLNETSTNDEDYEKITNPTDVDDDVKIYKYTAAVATP
;
A
#
# COMPACT_ATOMS: atom_id res chain seq x y z
N MET A 1 5.97 66.73 -10.56
CA MET A 1 6.06 65.46 -9.80
C MET A 1 4.79 64.65 -10.04
N LYS A 2 4.89 63.47 -10.67
CA LYS A 2 3.73 62.64 -11.06
C LYS A 2 3.31 61.80 -9.85
N LYS A 3 2.16 62.11 -9.22
CA LYS A 3 1.60 61.28 -8.13
C LYS A 3 1.25 59.91 -8.69
N MET A 4 1.98 58.88 -8.26
CA MET A 4 1.64 57.50 -8.55
C MET A 4 0.48 57.11 -7.64
N ASN A 5 -0.73 57.02 -8.20
CA ASN A 5 -1.88 56.46 -7.51
C ASN A 5 -1.61 54.97 -7.24
N LYS A 6 -1.11 54.64 -6.05
CA LYS A 6 -1.04 53.26 -5.59
C LYS A 6 -2.48 52.81 -5.33
N LYS A 7 -3.03 51.99 -6.24
CA LYS A 7 -4.29 51.27 -5.99
C LYS A 7 -4.03 50.29 -4.84
N GLY A 8 -4.62 50.55 -3.67
CA GLY A 8 -4.63 49.60 -2.56
C GLY A 8 -5.61 48.47 -2.85
N PHE A 9 -5.27 47.26 -2.40
CA PHE A 9 -6.18 46.11 -2.44
C PHE A 9 -7.34 46.37 -1.47
N THR A 10 -8.58 46.22 -1.92
CA THR A 10 -9.74 46.39 -1.05
C THR A 10 -9.94 45.13 -0.21
N ILE A 11 -10.38 45.30 1.04
CA ILE A 11 -10.71 44.17 1.93
C ILE A 11 -11.84 43.32 1.28
N VAL A 12 -12.75 43.96 0.55
CA VAL A 12 -13.84 43.28 -0.15
C VAL A 12 -13.33 42.32 -1.22
N GLU A 13 -12.33 42.72 -2.01
CA GLU A 13 -11.67 41.84 -2.99
C GLU A 13 -11.05 40.63 -2.29
N LEU A 14 -10.45 40.80 -1.11
CA LEU A 14 -9.89 39.69 -0.33
C LEU A 14 -10.98 38.72 0.16
N VAL A 15 -12.07 39.26 0.68
CA VAL A 15 -13.15 38.47 1.30
C VAL A 15 -13.88 37.62 0.26
N ILE A 16 -14.10 38.15 -0.95
CA ILE A 16 -14.74 37.38 -2.03
C ILE A 16 -13.84 36.22 -2.47
N VAL A 17 -12.53 36.42 -2.54
CA VAL A 17 -11.58 35.37 -2.94
C VAL A 17 -11.59 34.21 -1.95
N ILE A 18 -11.49 34.48 -0.65
CA ILE A 18 -11.53 33.41 0.36
C ILE A 18 -12.90 32.70 0.36
N ALA A 19 -14.00 33.42 0.10
CA ALA A 19 -15.33 32.82 0.01
C ALA A 19 -15.44 31.83 -1.16
N VAL A 20 -14.91 32.18 -2.33
CA VAL A 20 -14.90 31.28 -3.50
C VAL A 20 -13.96 30.08 -3.27
N ILE A 21 -12.76 30.30 -2.70
CA ILE A 21 -11.82 29.22 -2.37
C ILE A 21 -12.46 28.23 -1.38
N ALA A 22 -13.20 28.71 -0.38
CA ALA A 22 -13.89 27.85 0.59
C ALA A 22 -14.92 26.94 -0.07
N ILE A 23 -15.71 27.46 -1.02
CA ILE A 23 -16.71 26.67 -1.76
C ILE A 23 -16.02 25.60 -2.62
N LEU A 24 -14.94 25.95 -3.32
CA LEU A 24 -14.20 24.99 -4.14
C LEU A 24 -13.51 23.92 -3.29
N ALA A 25 -12.84 24.31 -2.21
CA ALA A 25 -12.15 23.41 -1.29
C ALA A 25 -13.11 22.41 -0.64
N SER A 26 -14.35 22.82 -0.34
CA SER A 26 -15.39 21.94 0.22
C SER A 26 -15.68 20.71 -0.63
N VAL A 27 -15.59 20.80 -1.95
CA VAL A 27 -15.83 19.67 -2.87
C VAL A 27 -14.52 18.98 -3.27
N LEU A 28 -13.43 19.75 -3.33
CA LEU A 28 -12.13 19.28 -3.79
C LEU A 28 -11.40 18.41 -2.76
N ILE A 29 -11.50 18.71 -1.47
CA ILE A 29 -10.85 17.92 -0.41
C ILE A 29 -11.35 16.46 -0.39
N PRO A 30 -12.66 16.16 -0.28
CA PRO A 30 -13.12 14.77 -0.21
C PRO A 30 -12.84 13.98 -1.49
N THR A 31 -12.92 14.63 -2.66
CA THR A 31 -12.64 13.99 -3.95
C THR A 31 -11.17 13.63 -4.11
N PHE A 32 -10.26 14.53 -3.70
CA PHE A 32 -8.83 14.31 -3.80
C PHE A 32 -8.35 13.17 -2.89
N SER A 33 -8.89 13.05 -1.68
CA SER A 33 -8.58 11.95 -0.75
C SER A 33 -8.86 10.57 -1.36
N GLY A 34 -10.00 10.40 -2.04
CA GLY A 34 -10.36 9.14 -2.69
C GLY A 34 -9.46 8.80 -3.90
N ILE A 35 -9.01 9.81 -4.65
CA ILE A 35 -8.10 9.62 -5.79
C ILE A 35 -6.72 9.18 -5.29
N ILE A 36 -6.20 9.82 -4.25
CA ILE A 36 -4.91 9.44 -3.65
C ILE A 36 -4.95 7.98 -3.18
N GLU A 37 -6.03 7.60 -2.49
CA GLU A 37 -6.18 6.23 -1.99
C GLU A 37 -6.20 5.20 -3.14
N LYS A 38 -6.92 5.48 -4.23
CA LYS A 38 -6.91 4.60 -5.41
C LYS A 38 -5.54 4.54 -6.09
N ALA A 39 -4.83 5.66 -6.15
CA ALA A 39 -3.47 5.70 -6.69
C ALA A 39 -2.51 4.85 -5.84
N LYS A 40 -2.62 4.93 -4.51
CA LYS A 40 -1.86 4.07 -3.59
C LYS A 40 -2.18 2.58 -3.79
N ALA A 41 -3.46 2.22 -3.85
CA ALA A 41 -3.88 0.83 -4.10
C ALA A 41 -3.31 0.30 -5.43
N SER A 42 -3.40 1.11 -6.49
CA SER A 42 -2.87 0.74 -7.80
C SER A 42 -1.34 0.57 -7.79
N ASN A 43 -0.63 1.44 -7.08
CA ASN A 43 0.83 1.35 -6.95
C ASN A 43 1.22 0.10 -6.14
N ALA A 44 0.58 -0.12 -5.00
CA ALA A 44 0.79 -1.29 -4.14
C ALA A 44 0.59 -2.59 -4.92
N LEU A 45 -0.49 -2.71 -5.69
CA LEU A 45 -0.75 -3.87 -6.54
C LEU A 45 0.34 -4.08 -7.61
N SER A 46 0.83 -2.99 -8.23
CA SER A 46 1.91 -3.08 -9.21
C SER A 46 3.20 -3.57 -8.58
N THR A 47 3.55 -3.06 -7.40
CA THR A 47 4.75 -3.47 -6.69
C THR A 47 4.64 -4.90 -6.17
N ALA A 48 3.48 -5.33 -5.67
CA ALA A 48 3.24 -6.71 -5.26
C ALA A 48 3.39 -7.70 -6.41
N LYS A 49 2.94 -7.36 -7.63
CA LYS A 49 3.17 -8.18 -8.83
C LYS A 49 4.64 -8.30 -9.20
N ASN A 50 5.39 -7.22 -9.08
CA ASN A 50 6.83 -7.25 -9.30
C ASN A 50 7.50 -8.14 -8.25
N ALA A 51 7.14 -7.97 -6.97
CA ALA A 51 7.64 -8.81 -5.88
C ALA A 51 7.34 -10.29 -6.11
N TYR A 52 6.11 -10.64 -6.51
CA TYR A 52 5.74 -12.00 -6.87
C TYR A 52 6.59 -12.56 -8.01
N THR A 53 6.78 -11.79 -9.08
CA THR A 53 7.61 -12.23 -10.21
C THR A 53 9.06 -12.45 -9.78
N SER A 54 9.61 -11.58 -8.94
CA SER A 54 10.96 -11.73 -8.39
C SER A 54 11.09 -12.93 -7.46
N LEU A 55 10.07 -13.26 -6.68
CA LEU A 55 10.04 -14.48 -5.85
C LEU A 55 10.10 -15.74 -6.71
N LEU A 56 9.31 -15.81 -7.79
CA LEU A 56 9.34 -16.94 -8.72
C LEU A 56 10.70 -17.14 -9.40
N ILE A 57 11.46 -16.06 -9.60
CA ILE A 57 12.81 -16.13 -10.19
C ILE A 57 13.85 -16.53 -9.13
N ALA A 58 13.66 -16.10 -7.88
CA ALA A 58 14.62 -16.34 -6.80
C ALA A 58 14.51 -17.75 -6.21
N ASP A 59 13.33 -18.37 -6.25
CA ASP A 59 13.06 -19.68 -5.67
C ASP A 59 12.73 -20.67 -6.82
N ASP A 60 13.76 -21.32 -7.36
CA ASP A 60 13.69 -22.23 -8.53
C ASP A 60 12.98 -23.56 -8.18
N ASP A 61 12.94 -23.90 -6.88
CA ASP A 61 12.26 -25.07 -6.28
C ASP A 61 11.05 -24.64 -5.44
N ALA A 62 10.47 -23.48 -5.71
CA ALA A 62 9.31 -23.01 -4.99
C ALA A 62 8.09 -23.87 -5.36
N ASP A 63 7.96 -25.03 -4.69
CA ASP A 63 6.72 -25.78 -4.61
C ASP A 63 5.78 -24.98 -3.70
N ILE A 64 5.26 -23.89 -4.27
CA ILE A 64 4.34 -22.92 -3.69
C ILE A 64 2.93 -23.50 -3.84
N SER A 65 2.67 -24.57 -3.09
CA SER A 65 1.34 -25.15 -3.00
C SER A 65 1.21 -25.89 -1.67
N VAL A 66 0.82 -25.15 -0.64
CA VAL A 66 0.43 -25.73 0.64
C VAL A 66 -1.09 -25.91 0.63
N ALA A 67 -1.54 -27.16 0.64
CA ALA A 67 -2.97 -27.44 0.71
C ALA A 67 -3.63 -26.77 1.93
N ASP A 68 -4.76 -26.09 1.69
CA ASP A 68 -5.58 -25.40 2.69
C ASP A 68 -4.89 -24.24 3.45
N LYS A 69 -3.76 -23.73 2.95
CA LYS A 69 -3.01 -22.59 3.51
C LYS A 69 -2.55 -21.64 2.41
N VAL A 70 -2.45 -20.35 2.73
CA VAL A 70 -1.86 -19.36 1.83
C VAL A 70 -0.34 -19.50 1.88
N ASP A 71 0.32 -19.58 0.74
CA ASP A 71 1.77 -19.80 0.67
C ASP A 71 2.59 -18.58 1.11
N TYR A 72 2.20 -17.39 0.63
CA TYR A 72 2.86 -16.14 1.00
C TYR A 72 1.86 -15.02 1.23
N TYR A 73 2.22 -14.13 2.15
CA TYR A 73 1.61 -12.81 2.27
C TYR A 73 2.61 -11.71 1.93
N VAL A 74 2.13 -10.68 1.23
CA VAL A 74 2.91 -9.49 0.90
C VAL A 74 2.20 -8.26 1.46
N LEU A 75 2.96 -7.42 2.17
CA LEU A 75 2.52 -6.14 2.70
C LEU A 75 3.32 -5.02 2.06
N ILE A 76 2.61 -4.03 1.52
CA ILE A 76 3.18 -2.79 0.99
C ILE A 76 2.19 -1.63 1.16
N ASP A 77 2.66 -0.50 1.69
CA ASP A 77 1.85 0.72 1.87
C ASP A 77 0.52 0.51 2.65
N GLY A 78 0.47 -0.50 3.53
CA GLY A 78 -0.74 -0.88 4.27
C GLY A 78 -1.77 -1.67 3.47
N TYR A 79 -1.42 -2.15 2.27
CA TYR A 79 -2.18 -3.10 1.48
C TYR A 79 -1.62 -4.51 1.63
N TYR A 80 -2.53 -5.48 1.72
CA TYR A 80 -2.23 -6.89 1.86
C TYR A 80 -2.51 -7.62 0.55
N PHE A 81 -1.62 -8.54 0.22
CA PHE A 81 -1.77 -9.44 -0.91
C PHE A 81 -1.45 -10.86 -0.45
N SER A 82 -2.21 -11.85 -0.91
CA SER A 82 -1.89 -13.26 -0.74
C SER A 82 -1.36 -13.82 -2.05
N ILE A 83 -0.45 -14.78 -1.95
CA ILE A 83 -0.05 -15.66 -3.03
C ILE A 83 -0.43 -17.06 -2.59
N ASP A 84 -1.37 -17.66 -3.31
CA ASP A 84 -1.87 -19.01 -3.08
C ASP A 84 -1.94 -19.73 -4.43
N ASP A 85 -1.35 -20.92 -4.51
CA ASP A 85 -1.34 -21.75 -5.73
C ASP A 85 -0.88 -20.96 -6.96
N GLY A 86 0.20 -20.18 -6.79
CA GLY A 86 0.79 -19.33 -7.82
C GLY A 86 -0.10 -18.18 -8.32
N LYS A 87 -1.13 -17.79 -7.57
CA LYS A 87 -2.01 -16.66 -7.90
C LYS A 87 -1.88 -15.56 -6.86
N LEU A 88 -1.62 -14.34 -7.34
CA LEU A 88 -1.64 -13.15 -6.49
C LEU A 88 -3.07 -12.62 -6.37
N GLU A 89 -3.54 -12.46 -5.14
CA GLU A 89 -4.85 -11.89 -4.82
C GLU A 89 -4.70 -10.58 -4.01
N ASP A 90 -5.53 -9.60 -4.33
CA ASP A 90 -5.62 -8.32 -3.61
C ASP A 90 -6.61 -8.45 -2.46
N LEU A 91 -6.11 -8.32 -1.22
CA LEU A 91 -6.90 -8.42 0.00
C LEU A 91 -7.27 -7.03 0.55
N GLY A 92 -6.84 -5.96 -0.12
CA GLY A 92 -7.09 -4.58 0.26
C GLY A 92 -6.34 -4.17 1.52
N LYS A 93 -6.95 -3.25 2.29
CA LYS A 93 -6.41 -2.77 3.58
C LYS A 93 -6.88 -3.58 4.78
N THR A 94 -7.71 -4.58 4.55
CA THR A 94 -8.22 -5.46 5.59
C THR A 94 -7.26 -6.61 5.78
N ASP A 95 -6.88 -6.80 7.02
CA ASP A 95 -6.05 -7.90 7.47
C ASP A 95 -6.69 -9.26 7.12
N PRO A 96 -6.07 -10.11 6.30
CA PRO A 96 -6.63 -11.42 5.98
C PRO A 96 -6.76 -12.27 7.25
N ALA A 97 -8.00 -12.65 7.57
CA ALA A 97 -8.44 -13.65 8.53
C ALA A 97 -7.39 -14.14 9.55
N GLY A 98 -7.06 -13.29 10.54
CA GLY A 98 -6.36 -13.70 11.76
C GLY A 98 -4.85 -13.49 11.78
N VAL A 99 -4.23 -13.17 10.66
CA VAL A 99 -2.81 -12.80 10.62
C VAL A 99 -2.72 -11.28 10.62
N THR A 100 -2.62 -10.63 11.78
CA THR A 100 -2.24 -9.20 11.79
C THR A 100 -0.85 -9.07 11.19
N LEU A 101 -0.80 -8.79 9.91
CA LEU A 101 0.43 -8.48 9.18
C LEU A 101 0.78 -7.04 9.52
N ASN A 102 1.15 -6.80 10.77
CA ASN A 102 1.70 -5.51 11.14
C ASN A 102 3.16 -5.49 10.70
N GLU A 103 3.69 -4.28 10.52
CA GLU A 103 5.01 -4.00 9.98
C GLU A 103 6.21 -4.74 10.61
N THR A 104 6.00 -5.49 11.70
CA THR A 104 7.04 -6.05 12.56
C THR A 104 6.79 -7.52 12.96
N SER A 105 5.57 -8.08 12.86
CA SER A 105 5.31 -9.50 13.18
C SER A 105 4.00 -10.01 12.56
N THR A 106 3.96 -11.32 12.31
CA THR A 106 2.72 -12.11 12.16
C THR A 106 2.27 -12.53 13.56
N ASN A 107 0.97 -12.58 13.82
CA ASN A 107 0.42 -13.23 15.04
C ASN A 107 0.23 -14.74 14.85
N ASP A 108 0.55 -15.25 13.67
CA ASP A 108 0.44 -16.66 13.32
C ASP A 108 1.87 -17.24 13.27
N GLU A 109 2.13 -18.19 14.16
CA GLU A 109 3.43 -18.88 14.27
C GLU A 109 3.78 -19.67 13.00
N ASP A 110 2.79 -19.93 12.14
CA ASP A 110 2.97 -20.62 10.88
C ASP A 110 3.58 -19.73 9.78
N TYR A 111 3.81 -18.42 10.00
CA TYR A 111 4.33 -17.50 8.99
C TYR A 111 5.57 -16.74 9.45
N GLU A 112 6.65 -16.85 8.69
CA GLU A 112 7.91 -16.15 8.95
C GLU A 112 8.19 -15.08 7.89
N LYS A 113 8.71 -13.92 8.32
CA LYS A 113 9.18 -12.89 7.39
C LYS A 113 10.44 -13.39 6.69
N ILE A 114 10.43 -13.40 5.37
CA ILE A 114 11.61 -13.75 4.57
C ILE A 114 12.39 -12.51 4.16
N THR A 115 13.66 -12.71 3.81
CA THR A 115 14.46 -11.67 3.16
C THR A 115 13.94 -11.45 1.75
N ASN A 116 13.75 -10.19 1.37
CA ASN A 116 13.31 -9.83 0.03
C ASN A 116 14.37 -10.22 -1.02
N PRO A 117 13.94 -10.71 -2.20
CA PRO A 117 14.83 -10.81 -3.35
C PRO A 117 15.44 -9.46 -3.72
N THR A 118 16.61 -9.45 -4.35
CA THR A 118 17.39 -8.22 -4.66
C THR A 118 16.61 -7.16 -5.45
N ASP A 119 15.67 -7.58 -6.30
CA ASP A 119 14.89 -6.70 -7.18
C ASP A 119 13.57 -6.19 -6.54
N VAL A 120 13.34 -6.51 -5.27
CA VAL A 120 12.16 -6.12 -4.52
C VAL A 120 12.50 -4.99 -3.56
N ASP A 121 11.66 -3.95 -3.54
CA ASP A 121 11.82 -2.78 -2.67
C ASP A 121 11.86 -3.19 -1.18
N ASP A 122 12.71 -2.53 -0.40
CA ASP A 122 12.89 -2.77 1.05
C ASP A 122 11.61 -2.49 1.85
N ASP A 123 10.74 -1.62 1.33
CA ASP A 123 9.45 -1.30 1.95
C ASP A 123 8.43 -2.44 1.80
N VAL A 124 8.66 -3.39 0.90
CA VAL A 124 7.83 -4.60 0.75
C VAL A 124 8.17 -5.57 1.88
N LYS A 125 7.15 -6.15 2.52
CA LYS A 125 7.35 -7.18 3.56
C LYS A 125 6.70 -8.45 3.09
N ILE A 126 7.49 -9.53 3.00
CA ILE A 126 7.03 -10.83 2.51
C ILE A 126 7.09 -11.82 3.67
N TYR A 127 5.99 -12.53 3.90
CA TYR A 127 5.87 -13.57 4.89
C TYR A 127 5.57 -14.88 4.17
N LYS A 128 6.39 -15.91 4.42
CA LYS A 128 6.22 -17.24 3.82
C LYS A 128 5.61 -18.15 4.87
N TYR A 129 4.68 -19.00 4.45
CA TYR A 129 4.20 -20.08 5.29
C TYR A 129 5.34 -21.05 5.59
N THR A 130 5.60 -21.24 6.87
CA THR A 130 6.50 -22.22 7.43
C THR A 130 5.65 -23.06 8.35
N ALA A 131 5.08 -24.17 7.86
CA ALA A 131 4.50 -25.17 8.76
C ALA A 131 5.52 -25.39 9.87
N ALA A 132 5.14 -25.18 11.14
CA ALA A 132 6.03 -25.43 12.25
C ALA A 132 6.66 -26.80 12.03
N VAL A 133 7.95 -26.84 11.68
CA VAL A 133 8.74 -28.04 11.81
C VAL A 133 8.73 -28.25 13.31
N ALA A 134 7.82 -29.11 13.77
CA ALA A 134 7.88 -29.66 15.11
C ALA A 134 9.31 -30.19 15.24
N THR A 135 10.14 -29.43 15.93
CA THR A 135 11.52 -29.80 16.20
C THR A 135 11.43 -31.09 17.02
N PRO A 136 12.05 -32.20 16.57
CA PRO A 136 11.92 -33.47 17.26
C PRO A 136 12.52 -33.44 18.68
#